data_AF-A0A6I2L5R7-F1
#
_entry.id   AF-A0A6I2L5R7-F1
#
_cell.length_a   1.000
_cell.length_b   1.000
_cell.length_c   1.000
_cell.angle_alpha   90.00
_cell.angle_beta   90.00
_cell.angle_gamma   90.00
#
_symmetry.space_group_name_H-M   'P 1'
#
loop_
_entity.id
_entity.type
_entity.pdbx_description
1 polymer ?
#
loop_
_entity_poly.entity_id
_entity_poly.type
_entity_poly.pdbx_seq_one_letter_code
_entity_poly.pdbx_strand_id
1 'polypeptide(L)'
;MMISVTDMLNRIARDGLGYADPEDVIHIAKSVWYYDLIPDLSAVNGPFRNDVGYLFDCLARFNVLTKERKLALIDAVAPYKPACPMPSENCLDPRAIAWGASYDLKAFMGDILPFQTRHYAAGHGW
;
A
#
# COMPACT_ATOMS: atom_id res chain seq x y z
N MET A 1 -12.88 9.19 -17.10
CA MET A 1 -12.38 7.82 -17.22
C MET A 1 -11.87 7.44 -15.84
N MET A 2 -12.45 6.42 -15.21
CA MET A 2 -12.01 5.98 -13.88
C MET A 2 -10.67 5.25 -14.07
N ILE A 3 -9.59 5.76 -13.45
CA ILE A 3 -8.26 5.13 -13.52
C ILE A 3 -8.34 3.80 -12.76
N SER A 4 -7.78 2.73 -13.31
CA SER A 4 -7.80 1.44 -12.62
C SER A 4 -6.81 1.42 -11.47
N VAL A 5 -7.08 0.63 -10.43
CA VAL A 5 -6.12 0.47 -9.32
C VAL A 5 -4.75 -0.03 -9.84
N THR A 6 -4.74 -0.91 -10.83
CA THR A 6 -3.50 -1.39 -11.47
C THR A 6 -2.68 -0.23 -12.06
N ASP A 7 -3.33 0.75 -12.68
CA ASP A 7 -2.63 1.95 -13.19
C ASP A 7 -2.05 2.79 -12.06
N MET A 8 -2.76 2.95 -10.94
CA MET A 8 -2.27 3.64 -9.74
C MET A 8 -1.04 2.94 -9.16
N LEU A 9 -1.08 1.61 -9.04
CA LEU A 9 0.05 0.81 -8.59
C LEU A 9 1.26 0.94 -9.53
N ASN A 10 1.03 0.93 -10.85
CA ASN A 10 2.09 1.10 -11.83
C ASN A 10 2.70 2.50 -11.80
N ARG A 11 1.93 3.55 -11.50
CA ARG A 11 2.46 4.91 -11.28
C ARG A 11 3.40 4.93 -10.07
N ILE A 12 2.97 4.37 -8.93
CA ILE A 12 3.82 4.29 -7.74
C ILE A 12 5.09 3.49 -8.04
N ALA A 13 4.99 2.36 -8.73
CA ALA A 13 6.15 1.54 -9.08
C ALA A 13 7.11 2.24 -10.06
N ARG A 14 6.60 3.12 -10.92
CA ARG A 14 7.40 3.89 -11.89
C ARG A 14 8.05 5.11 -11.26
N ASP A 15 7.30 5.87 -10.47
CA ASP A 15 7.68 7.22 -10.04
C ASP A 15 8.10 7.27 -8.55
N GLY A 16 7.73 6.27 -7.75
CA GLY A 16 8.01 6.18 -6.32
C GLY A 16 6.87 6.73 -5.45
N LEU A 17 6.75 6.21 -4.23
CA LEU A 17 5.70 6.58 -3.29
C LEU A 17 5.78 8.05 -2.87
N GLY A 18 6.97 8.64 -2.82
CA GLY A 18 7.15 10.06 -2.49
C GLY A 18 6.55 11.03 -3.50
N TYR A 19 6.23 10.56 -4.72
CA TYR A 19 5.60 11.33 -5.79
C TYR A 19 4.16 10.89 -6.07
N ALA A 20 3.62 9.96 -5.26
CA ALA A 20 2.27 9.48 -5.44
C ALA A 20 1.24 10.58 -5.16
N ASP A 21 0.17 10.61 -5.96
CA ASP A 21 -1.00 11.43 -5.68
C ASP A 21 -1.68 10.89 -4.40
N PRO A 22 -1.95 11.73 -3.39
CA PRO A 22 -2.69 11.31 -2.20
C PRO A 22 -4.03 10.64 -2.53
N GLU A 23 -4.74 11.06 -3.59
CA GLU A 23 -5.99 10.44 -3.99
C GLU A 23 -5.80 8.98 -4.44
N ASP A 24 -4.71 8.68 -5.16
CA ASP A 24 -4.36 7.32 -5.57
C ASP A 24 -4.12 6.45 -4.31
N VAL A 25 -3.37 6.97 -3.33
CA VAL A 25 -3.09 6.25 -2.07
C VAL A 25 -4.36 5.99 -1.26
N ILE A 26 -5.26 6.98 -1.17
CA ILE A 26 -6.57 6.82 -0.51
C ILE A 26 -7.40 5.76 -1.23
N HIS A 27 -7.45 5.79 -2.56
CA HIS A 27 -8.24 4.86 -3.35
C HIS A 27 -7.72 3.42 -3.20
N ILE A 28 -6.40 3.22 -3.21
CA ILE A 28 -5.77 1.92 -2.93
C ILE A 28 -6.09 1.47 -1.51
N ALA A 29 -5.97 2.34 -0.51
CA ALA A 29 -6.28 2.00 0.89
C ALA A 29 -7.74 1.53 1.05
N LYS A 30 -8.69 2.26 0.46
CA LYS A 30 -10.11 1.86 0.45
C LYS A 30 -10.33 0.54 -0.28
N SER A 31 -9.68 0.35 -1.43
CA SER A 31 -9.74 -0.90 -2.20
C SER A 31 -9.27 -2.11 -1.38
N VAL A 32 -8.18 -1.97 -0.64
CA VAL A 32 -7.68 -2.99 0.28
C VAL A 32 -8.66 -3.25 1.42
N TRP A 33 -9.14 -2.19 2.05
CA TRP A 33 -9.92 -2.29 3.29
C TRP A 33 -11.36 -2.74 3.06
N TYR A 34 -11.99 -2.32 1.97
CA TYR A 34 -13.43 -2.49 1.77
C TYR A 34 -13.80 -3.34 0.55
N TYR A 35 -12.87 -3.53 -0.40
CA TYR A 35 -13.16 -4.20 -1.67
C TYR A 35 -12.22 -5.39 -1.95
N ASP A 36 -11.65 -5.97 -0.89
CA ASP A 36 -10.85 -7.20 -0.94
C ASP A 36 -9.68 -7.18 -1.94
N LEU A 37 -9.14 -5.99 -2.26
CA LEU A 37 -8.00 -5.89 -3.16
C LEU A 37 -6.78 -6.63 -2.58
N ILE A 38 -6.29 -7.61 -3.34
CA ILE A 38 -5.00 -8.27 -3.15
C ILE A 38 -4.12 -7.92 -4.36
N PRO A 39 -2.92 -7.36 -4.17
CA PRO A 39 -2.04 -7.00 -5.27
C PRO A 39 -1.39 -8.23 -5.90
N ASP A 40 -1.19 -8.19 -7.20
CA ASP A 40 -0.24 -9.06 -7.90
C ASP A 40 1.03 -8.27 -8.22
N LEU A 41 2.04 -8.38 -7.36
CA LEU A 41 3.33 -7.70 -7.56
C LEU A 41 4.16 -8.29 -8.71
N SER A 42 3.79 -9.45 -9.28
CA SER A 42 4.45 -9.94 -10.50
C SER A 42 4.07 -9.12 -11.73
N ALA A 43 2.86 -8.54 -11.72
CA ALA A 43 2.35 -7.69 -12.79
C ALA A 43 2.77 -6.21 -12.66
N VAL A 44 3.29 -5.81 -11.50
CA VAL A 44 3.73 -4.43 -11.23
C VAL A 44 5.20 -4.29 -11.60
N ASN A 45 5.50 -3.42 -12.58
CA ASN A 45 6.85 -3.21 -13.08
C ASN A 45 7.31 -1.77 -12.81
N GLY A 46 8.56 -1.63 -12.36
CA GLY A 46 9.18 -0.33 -12.17
C GLY A 46 10.27 -0.36 -11.10
N PRO A 47 11.18 0.63 -11.10
CA PRO A 47 12.30 0.69 -10.16
C PRO A 47 11.84 0.80 -8.70
N PHE A 48 10.64 1.31 -8.45
CA PHE A 48 10.05 1.50 -7.12
C PHE A 48 8.98 0.47 -6.79
N ARG A 49 8.98 -0.71 -7.42
CA ARG A 49 8.02 -1.79 -7.09
C ARG A 49 7.97 -2.11 -5.58
N ASN A 50 9.10 -2.01 -4.90
CA ASN A 50 9.20 -2.23 -3.46
C ASN A 50 8.31 -1.28 -2.64
N ASP A 51 8.09 -0.06 -3.13
CA ASP A 51 7.20 0.91 -2.48
C ASP A 51 5.76 0.42 -2.47
N VAL A 52 5.35 -0.27 -3.54
CA VAL A 52 4.03 -0.91 -3.62
C VAL A 52 3.93 -2.02 -2.57
N GLY A 53 4.93 -2.90 -2.48
CA GLY A 53 4.97 -3.96 -1.46
C GLY A 53 4.93 -3.39 -0.02
N TYR A 54 5.70 -2.33 0.24
CA TYR A 54 5.68 -1.60 1.51
C TYR A 54 4.29 -1.03 1.84
N LEU A 55 3.65 -0.36 0.88
CA LEU A 55 2.31 0.20 1.03
C LEU A 55 1.31 -0.88 1.49
N PHE A 56 1.26 -2.02 0.81
CA PHE A 56 0.33 -3.10 1.16
C PHE A 56 0.64 -3.76 2.51
N ASP A 57 1.91 -3.99 2.85
CA ASP A 57 2.31 -4.50 4.18
C ASP A 57 1.90 -3.53 5.30
N CYS A 58 1.96 -2.23 5.04
CA CYS A 58 1.44 -1.22 5.95
C CYS A 58 -0.09 -1.28 6.06
N LEU A 59 -0.81 -1.22 4.94
CA LEU A 59 -2.28 -1.24 4.90
C LEU A 59 -2.87 -2.49 5.57
N ALA A 60 -2.21 -3.65 5.46
CA ALA A 60 -2.61 -4.89 6.10
C ALA A 60 -2.66 -4.82 7.63
N ARG A 61 -1.95 -3.86 8.23
CA ARG A 61 -1.76 -3.75 9.68
C ARG A 61 -2.65 -2.72 10.34
N PHE A 62 -3.46 -2.01 9.56
CA PHE A 62 -4.55 -1.19 10.07
C PHE A 62 -5.66 -2.11 10.60
N ASN A 63 -6.35 -1.68 11.66
CA ASN A 63 -7.42 -2.45 12.32
C ASN A 63 -8.74 -2.40 11.53
N VAL A 64 -8.68 -2.55 10.21
CA VAL A 64 -9.84 -2.60 9.32
C VAL A 64 -10.11 -4.04 8.88
N LEU A 65 -9.09 -4.74 8.39
CA LEU A 65 -9.20 -6.10 7.86
C LEU A 65 -9.57 -7.12 8.94
N THR A 66 -10.17 -8.24 8.52
CA THR A 66 -10.22 -9.45 9.34
C THR A 66 -8.83 -10.08 9.43
N LYS A 67 -8.65 -11.02 10.36
CA LYS A 67 -7.37 -11.73 10.52
C LYS A 67 -7.01 -12.49 9.23
N GLU A 68 -7.99 -13.14 8.61
CA GLU A 68 -7.84 -13.93 7.40
C GLU A 68 -7.43 -13.04 6.22
N ARG A 69 -8.10 -11.90 6.04
CA ARG A 69 -7.77 -10.93 4.97
C ARG A 69 -6.40 -10.31 5.15
N LYS A 70 -6.04 -9.98 6.39
CA LYS A 70 -4.68 -9.50 6.71
C LYS A 70 -3.62 -10.53 6.33
N LEU A 71 -3.82 -11.80 6.68
CA LEU A 71 -2.88 -12.87 6.34
C LEU A 71 -2.77 -13.04 4.82
N ALA A 72 -3.90 -13.12 4.11
CA ALA A 72 -3.90 -13.22 2.65
C ALA A 72 -3.13 -12.07 1.98
N LEU A 73 -3.29 -10.85 2.47
CA LEU A 73 -2.58 -9.68 1.94
C LEU A 73 -1.08 -9.73 2.21
N ILE A 74 -0.67 -10.12 3.42
CA ILE A 74 0.75 -10.29 3.78
C ILE A 74 1.38 -11.41 2.94
N ASP A 75 0.70 -12.55 2.81
CA ASP A 75 1.18 -13.70 2.07
C ASP A 75 1.32 -13.41 0.57
N ALA A 76 0.45 -12.56 0.02
CA ALA A 76 0.51 -12.15 -1.38
C ALA A 76 1.77 -11.31 -1.69
N VAL A 77 2.18 -10.44 -0.76
CA VAL A 77 3.35 -9.56 -0.99
C VAL A 77 4.66 -10.16 -0.48
N ALA A 78 4.63 -11.04 0.52
CA ALA A 78 5.82 -11.60 1.15
C ALA A 78 6.88 -12.17 0.19
N PRO A 79 6.53 -12.90 -0.90
CA PRO A 79 7.51 -13.44 -1.85
C PRO A 79 8.35 -12.37 -2.57
N TYR A 80 7.86 -11.14 -2.61
CA TYR A 80 8.49 -10.02 -3.32
C TYR A 80 9.35 -9.15 -2.42
N LYS A 81 9.38 -9.44 -1.11
CA LYS A 81 10.18 -8.67 -0.16
C LYS A 81 11.67 -8.89 -0.43
N PRO A 82 12.48 -7.83 -0.58
CA PRO A 82 13.90 -7.98 -0.90
C PRO A 82 14.68 -8.63 0.25
N ALA A 83 15.57 -9.56 -0.08
CA ALA A 83 16.45 -10.19 0.90
C ALA A 83 17.53 -9.23 1.44
N CYS A 84 17.98 -8.30 0.59
CA CYS A 84 18.92 -7.24 0.95
C CYS A 84 18.28 -5.90 0.56
N PRO A 85 17.51 -5.28 1.47
CA PRO A 85 16.87 -4.00 1.17
C PRO A 85 17.92 -2.89 1.10
N MET A 86 17.74 -1.99 0.12
CA MET A 86 18.52 -0.77 -0.04
C MET A 86 17.59 0.43 0.14
N PRO A 87 17.25 0.81 1.39
CA PRO A 87 16.30 1.87 1.64
C PRO A 87 16.89 3.25 1.35
N SER A 88 16.01 4.22 1.10
CA SER A 88 16.37 5.63 1.08
C SER A 88 16.88 6.08 2.46
N GLU A 89 17.90 6.94 2.50
CA GLU A 89 18.48 7.50 3.73
C GLU A 89 17.44 8.23 4.60
N ASN A 90 16.32 8.64 3.99
CA ASN A 90 15.24 9.38 4.64
C ASN A 90 14.13 8.49 5.22
N CYS A 91 14.17 7.17 5.00
CA CYS A 91 13.17 6.25 5.53
C CYS A 91 13.54 5.82 6.96
N LEU A 92 12.71 6.21 7.92
CA LEU A 92 12.91 5.83 9.33
C LEU A 92 11.93 4.73 9.76
N ASP A 93 10.88 4.48 8.98
CA ASP A 93 9.95 3.38 9.23
C ASP A 93 10.69 2.02 9.05
N PRO A 94 10.73 1.15 10.09
CA PRO A 94 11.38 -0.15 9.99
C PRO A 94 10.85 -1.04 8.87
N ARG A 95 9.58 -0.90 8.48
CA ARG A 95 8.99 -1.62 7.35
C ARG A 95 9.41 -0.99 6.02
N ALA A 96 9.48 0.33 5.91
CA ALA A 96 10.02 0.98 4.73
C ALA A 96 11.46 0.51 4.50
N ILE A 97 12.25 0.48 5.58
CA ILE A 97 13.60 -0.10 5.58
C ILE A 97 13.58 -1.55 5.13
N ALA A 98 12.74 -2.41 5.72
CA ALA A 98 12.70 -3.83 5.37
C ALA A 98 12.24 -4.12 3.94
N TRP A 99 11.53 -3.17 3.31
CA TRP A 99 11.13 -3.25 1.91
C TRP A 99 12.13 -2.58 0.97
N GLY A 100 13.10 -1.82 1.48
CA GLY A 100 13.94 -0.97 0.64
C GLY A 100 13.09 0.07 -0.09
N ALA A 101 12.09 0.63 0.59
CA ALA A 101 11.20 1.64 0.01
C ALA A 101 11.94 2.97 -0.16
N SER A 102 11.50 3.74 -1.14
CA SER A 102 12.05 5.06 -1.44
C SER A 102 11.54 6.15 -0.49
N TYR A 103 10.38 5.92 0.14
CA TYR A 103 9.67 6.92 0.93
C TYR A 103 8.77 6.31 2.03
N ASP A 104 8.60 7.03 3.14
CA ASP A 104 7.76 6.61 4.26
C ASP A 104 6.27 6.91 4.00
N LEU A 105 5.39 6.00 4.43
CA LEU A 105 3.93 6.19 4.32
C LEU A 105 3.42 7.33 5.21
N LYS A 106 4.24 7.81 6.15
CA LYS A 106 3.91 8.85 7.13
C LYS A 106 3.29 10.10 6.49
N ALA A 107 3.75 10.50 5.31
CA ALA A 107 3.22 11.67 4.60
C ALA A 107 1.73 11.55 4.25
N PHE A 108 1.25 10.33 4.02
CA PHE A 108 -0.15 10.04 3.63
C PHE A 108 -1.03 9.67 4.82
N MET A 109 -0.46 9.55 6.03
CA MET A 109 -1.23 9.09 7.19
C MET A 109 -2.41 9.99 7.50
N GLY A 110 -2.24 11.32 7.39
CA GLY A 110 -3.33 12.27 7.61
C GLY A 110 -4.55 12.01 6.71
N ASP A 111 -4.30 11.55 5.49
CA ASP A 111 -5.32 11.34 4.47
C ASP A 111 -6.00 9.97 4.59
N ILE A 112 -5.27 8.92 5.00
CA ILE A 112 -5.81 7.55 5.08
C ILE A 112 -6.43 7.20 6.43
N LEU A 113 -5.96 7.83 7.53
CA LEU A 113 -6.45 7.57 8.89
C LEU A 113 -7.97 7.73 9.07
N PRO A 114 -8.66 8.71 8.44
CA PRO A 114 -10.11 8.82 8.54
C PRO A 114 -10.87 7.56 8.10
N PHE A 115 -10.26 6.73 7.24
CA PHE A 115 -10.86 5.50 6.73
C PHE A 115 -10.36 4.25 7.46
N GLN A 116 -9.62 4.36 8.57
CA GLN A 116 -9.09 3.22 9.34
C GLN A 116 -10.15 2.51 10.24
N THR A 117 -11.45 2.78 10.10
CA THR A 117 -12.45 2.16 10.98
C THR A 117 -13.28 1.12 10.26
N ARG A 118 -13.48 -0.05 10.88
CA ARG A 118 -14.43 -1.07 10.38
C ARG A 118 -15.84 -0.52 10.15
N HIS A 119 -16.24 0.49 10.93
CA HIS A 119 -17.55 1.11 10.84
C HIS A 119 -17.71 2.10 9.68
N TYR A 120 -16.62 2.54 9.04
CA TYR A 120 -16.68 3.44 7.90
C TYR A 120 -17.56 2.87 6.76
N ALA A 121 -17.44 1.56 6.48
CA ALA A 121 -18.27 0.89 5.47
C ALA A 121 -19.77 0.88 5.80
N ALA A 122 -20.12 0.81 7.09
CA ALA A 122 -21.53 0.74 7.53
C ALA A 122 -22.26 2.09 7.43
N GLY A 123 -21.54 3.20 7.35
CA GLY A 123 -22.13 4.55 7.36
C GLY A 123 -22.25 5.21 5.99
N HIS A 124 -21.61 4.68 4.93
CA HIS A 124 -21.41 5.46 3.70
C HIS A 124 -21.89 4.82 2.39
N GLY A 125 -22.46 3.60 2.39
CA GLY A 125 -23.19 3.07 1.22
C GLY A 125 -22.44 3.20 -0.12
N TRP A 126 -21.22 2.64 -0.18
CA TRP A 126 -20.42 2.51 -1.41
C TRP A 126 -20.30 1.03 -1.78
#